data_AF-A0A9P0CX18-F1
#
_entry.id   AF-A0A9P0CX18-F1
#
_cell.length_a   1.000
_cell.length_b   1.000
_cell.length_c   1.000
_cell.angle_alpha   90.00
_cell.angle_beta   90.00
_cell.angle_gamma   90.00
#
_symmetry.space_group_name_H-M   'P 1'
#
loop_
_entity.id
_entity.type
_entity.pdbx_description
1 polymer ?
#
loop_
_entity_poly.entity_id
_entity_poly.type
_entity_poly.pdbx_seq_one_letter_code
_entity_poly.pdbx_strand_id
1 'polypeptide(L)'
;MAIRKNTKRFERLRRALATSSPDLIFDETTIASVAQDKFLLNDRNTFRLTDMLKVYMENNNILTLQAEGDADRLIVTTAISISSSYEVVKIVGEDIDLMVLLCGLSRDGGDHILSTNRPNNNILYL
;
A
#
# COMPACT_ATOMS: atom_id res chain seq x y z
N MET A 1 26.04 10.95 5.86
CA MET A 1 24.65 10.50 5.68
C MET A 1 24.66 9.00 5.39
N ALA A 2 24.39 8.16 6.40
CA ALA A 2 24.50 6.72 6.24
C ALA A 2 23.33 6.18 5.41
N ILE A 3 23.61 5.64 4.22
CA ILE A 3 22.62 4.92 3.43
C ILE A 3 22.26 3.65 4.22
N ARG A 4 21.08 3.63 4.85
CA ARG A 4 20.53 2.39 5.42
C ARG A 4 20.50 1.33 4.31
N LYS A 5 21.28 0.26 4.47
CA LYS A 5 21.29 -0.90 3.56
C LYS A 5 19.93 -1.61 3.68
N ASN A 6 18.98 -1.25 2.83
CA ASN A 6 17.72 -1.97 2.67
C ASN A 6 17.85 -2.91 1.46
N THR A 7 17.84 -4.22 1.71
CA THR A 7 17.87 -5.28 0.68
C THR A 7 16.77 -5.10 -0.37
N LYS A 8 15.57 -4.65 0.03
CA LYS A 8 14.46 -4.35 -0.91
C LYS A 8 14.86 -3.23 -1.87
N ARG A 9 15.55 -2.18 -1.40
CA ARG A 9 15.99 -1.06 -2.26
C ARG A 9 17.05 -1.50 -3.27
N PHE A 10 17.99 -2.36 -2.88
CA PHE A 10 18.99 -2.90 -3.81
C PHE A 10 18.37 -3.75 -4.90
N GLU A 11 17.44 -4.65 -4.54
CA GLU A 11 16.77 -5.49 -5.53
C GLU A 11 15.86 -4.67 -6.47
N ARG A 12 15.19 -3.63 -5.96
CA ARG A 12 14.44 -2.68 -6.80
C ARG A 12 15.33 -1.98 -7.81
N LEU A 13 16.47 -1.43 -7.37
CA LEU A 13 17.45 -0.79 -8.27
C LEU A 13 17.94 -1.74 -9.36
N ARG A 14 18.21 -3.00 -9.00
CA ARG A 14 18.64 -4.04 -9.97
C ARG A 14 17.60 -4.28 -11.06
N ARG A 15 16.31 -4.33 -10.72
CA ARG A 15 15.20 -4.53 -11.69
C ARG A 15 14.97 -3.29 -12.56
N ALA A 16 15.01 -2.11 -11.94
CA ALA A 16 14.76 -0.84 -12.62
C ALA A 16 15.80 -0.55 -13.71
N LEU A 17 17.09 -0.80 -13.45
CA LEU A 17 18.19 -0.53 -14.38
C LEU A 17 18.07 -1.21 -15.75
N ALA A 18 17.33 -2.31 -15.85
CA ALA A 18 17.22 -3.08 -17.08
C ALA A 18 15.99 -2.72 -17.94
N THR A 19 14.91 -2.19 -17.33
CA THR A 19 13.58 -2.24 -17.97
C THR A 19 12.61 -1.10 -17.62
N SER A 20 12.99 -0.13 -16.77
CA SER A 20 12.06 0.94 -16.36
C SER A 20 11.68 1.87 -17.52
N SER A 21 10.46 2.41 -17.47
CA SER A 21 10.03 3.46 -18.39
C SER A 21 10.83 4.76 -18.19
N PRO A 22 10.79 5.70 -19.16
CA PRO A 22 11.21 7.08 -18.93
C PRO A 22 10.45 7.74 -17.78
N ASP A 23 10.96 8.87 -17.33
CA ASP A 23 10.27 9.79 -16.43
C ASP A 23 9.06 10.38 -17.18
N LEU A 24 7.84 10.16 -16.68
CA LEU A 24 6.60 10.56 -17.32
C LEU A 24 5.92 11.66 -16.51
N ILE A 25 5.50 12.72 -17.21
CA ILE A 25 4.61 13.74 -16.66
C ILE A 25 3.19 13.34 -17.06
N PHE A 26 2.32 13.15 -16.06
CA PHE A 26 0.95 12.68 -16.23
C PHE A 26 0.04 13.31 -15.18
N ASP A 27 -1.26 13.29 -15.48
CA ASP A 27 -2.35 13.73 -14.63
C ASP A 27 -3.53 12.73 -14.69
N GLU A 28 -4.65 13.07 -14.07
CA GLU A 28 -5.86 12.22 -14.00
C GLU A 28 -6.47 11.90 -15.38
N THR A 29 -6.17 12.71 -16.40
CA THR A 29 -6.70 12.55 -17.77
C THR A 29 -5.76 11.79 -18.69
N THR A 30 -4.54 11.51 -18.22
CA THR A 30 -3.49 10.90 -19.03
C THR A 30 -3.76 9.42 -19.26
N ILE A 31 -3.81 9.01 -20.53
CA ILE A 31 -3.95 7.60 -20.91
C ILE A 31 -2.59 6.89 -20.80
N ALA A 32 -2.55 5.77 -20.10
CA ALA A 32 -1.33 4.98 -19.93
C ALA A 32 -0.81 4.47 -21.29
N SER A 33 0.34 4.98 -21.71
CA SER A 33 1.01 4.63 -22.97
C SER A 33 2.15 3.62 -22.80
N VAL A 34 2.48 3.29 -21.56
CA VAL A 34 3.55 2.34 -21.19
C VAL A 34 2.97 1.17 -20.40
N ALA A 35 3.65 0.03 -20.47
CA ALA A 35 3.28 -1.13 -19.66
C ALA A 35 3.42 -0.82 -18.15
N GLN A 36 2.46 -1.28 -17.36
CA GLN A 36 2.33 -0.97 -15.93
C GLN A 36 3.59 -1.39 -15.13
N ASP A 37 4.13 -2.56 -15.41
CA ASP A 37 5.35 -3.07 -14.78
C ASP A 37 6.54 -2.13 -15.02
N LYS A 38 6.74 -1.66 -16.25
CA LYS A 38 7.82 -0.72 -16.59
C LYS A 38 7.61 0.65 -15.95
N PHE A 39 6.36 1.11 -15.88
CA PHE A 39 6.00 2.36 -15.23
C PHE A 39 6.34 2.32 -13.73
N LEU A 40 5.90 1.28 -13.02
CA LEU A 40 6.08 1.11 -11.58
C LEU A 40 7.52 0.78 -11.18
N LEU A 41 8.39 0.41 -12.13
CA LEU A 41 9.82 0.28 -11.89
C LEU A 41 10.56 1.63 -11.88
N ASN A 42 9.94 2.71 -12.36
CA ASN A 42 10.52 4.05 -12.29
C ASN A 42 10.12 4.73 -10.97
N ASP A 43 11.10 5.01 -10.11
CA ASP A 43 10.88 5.62 -8.78
C ASP A 43 10.18 6.98 -8.87
N ARG A 44 10.46 7.80 -9.90
CA ARG A 44 9.83 9.13 -10.06
C ARG A 44 8.37 9.00 -10.44
N ASN A 45 8.06 8.08 -11.37
CA ASN A 45 6.69 7.82 -11.80
C ASN A 45 5.86 7.25 -10.65
N THR A 46 6.42 6.28 -9.91
CA THR A 46 5.76 5.67 -8.75
C THR A 46 5.54 6.69 -7.63
N PHE A 47 6.50 7.58 -7.39
CA PHE A 47 6.35 8.67 -6.43
C PHE A 47 5.21 9.60 -6.81
N ARG A 48 5.19 10.11 -8.06
CA ARG A 48 4.11 10.99 -8.54
C ARG A 48 2.74 10.31 -8.49
N LEU A 49 2.67 9.04 -8.90
CA LEU A 49 1.42 8.28 -8.85
C LEU A 49 0.92 8.14 -7.41
N THR A 50 1.81 7.83 -6.46
CA THR A 50 1.47 7.71 -5.05
C THR A 50 0.98 9.03 -4.47
N ASP A 51 1.63 10.15 -4.84
CA ASP A 51 1.23 11.49 -4.40
C ASP A 51 -0.14 11.89 -4.96
N MET A 52 -0.39 11.63 -6.25
CA MET A 52 -1.70 11.84 -6.86
C MET A 52 -2.79 10.98 -6.20
N LEU A 53 -2.54 9.70 -5.95
CA LEU A 53 -3.50 8.83 -5.25
C LEU A 53 -3.80 9.36 -3.85
N LYS A 54 -2.77 9.83 -3.12
CA LYS A 54 -2.96 10.41 -1.80
C LYS A 54 -3.88 11.62 -1.86
N VAL A 55 -3.61 12.57 -2.77
CA VAL A 55 -4.44 13.76 -2.95
C VAL A 55 -5.88 13.38 -3.31
N TYR A 56 -6.05 12.39 -4.21
CA TYR A 56 -7.37 11.90 -4.60
C TYR A 56 -8.15 11.31 -3.40
N MET A 57 -7.50 10.46 -2.61
CA MET A 57 -8.12 9.84 -1.42
C MET A 57 -8.50 10.89 -0.38
N GLU A 58 -7.60 11.84 -0.09
CA GLU A 58 -7.85 12.93 0.86
C GLU A 58 -9.01 13.84 0.38
N ASN A 59 -9.08 14.15 -0.92
CA ASN A 59 -10.20 14.90 -1.51
C ASN A 59 -11.55 14.16 -1.39
N ASN A 60 -11.53 12.83 -1.29
CA ASN A 60 -12.70 12.00 -1.04
C ASN A 60 -12.94 11.73 0.46
N ASN A 61 -12.32 12.51 1.35
CA ASN A 61 -12.42 12.40 2.82
C ASN A 61 -11.91 11.07 3.38
N ILE A 62 -10.96 10.43 2.70
CA ILE A 62 -10.30 9.21 3.16
C ILE A 62 -8.96 9.61 3.81
N LEU A 63 -8.82 9.30 5.10
CA LEU A 63 -7.56 9.51 5.81
C LEU A 63 -6.47 8.63 5.18
N THR A 64 -5.42 9.26 4.65
CA THR A 64 -4.34 8.57 3.96
C THR A 64 -3.04 8.67 4.75
N LEU A 65 -2.39 7.52 4.97
CA LEU A 65 -1.10 7.42 5.64
C LEU A 65 -0.07 6.81 4.68
N GLN A 66 1.14 7.36 4.64
CA GLN A 66 2.21 6.87 3.77
C GLN A 66 3.33 6.24 4.59
N ALA A 67 3.72 5.01 4.23
CA ALA A 67 4.84 4.32 4.85
C ALA A 67 6.17 4.70 4.18
N GLU A 68 7.25 4.85 4.95
CA GLU A 68 8.61 5.06 4.44
C GLU A 68 9.19 3.78 3.77
N GLY A 69 8.61 2.62 4.08
CA GLY A 69 9.07 1.30 3.64
C GLY A 69 7.90 0.36 3.38
N ASP A 70 7.79 -0.70 4.19
CA ASP A 70 6.63 -1.60 4.12
C ASP A 70 5.37 -0.93 4.67
N ALA A 71 4.28 -1.05 3.91
CA ALA A 71 2.97 -0.62 4.37
C ALA A 71 2.37 -1.61 5.38
N ASP A 72 2.71 -2.90 5.31
CA ASP A 72 2.04 -3.97 6.07
C ASP A 72 2.01 -3.70 7.57
N ARG A 73 3.18 -3.33 8.12
CA ARG A 73 3.28 -3.01 9.55
C ARG A 73 2.47 -1.75 9.89
N LEU A 74 2.49 -0.72 9.04
CA LEU A 74 1.72 0.50 9.27
C LEU A 74 0.21 0.20 9.24
N ILE A 75 -0.26 -0.59 8.27
CA ILE A 75 -1.66 -1.03 8.16
C ILE A 75 -2.09 -1.77 9.43
N VAL A 76 -1.35 -2.81 9.83
CA VAL A 76 -1.69 -3.64 10.99
C VAL A 76 -1.64 -2.84 12.29
N THR A 77 -0.60 -2.04 12.50
CA THR A 77 -0.48 -1.25 13.73
C THR A 77 -1.55 -0.17 13.84
N THR A 78 -1.91 0.48 12.72
CA THR A 78 -3.03 1.42 12.69
C THR A 78 -4.33 0.72 13.02
N ALA A 79 -4.64 -0.42 12.40
CA ALA A 79 -5.84 -1.20 12.67
C ALA A 79 -5.95 -1.61 14.16
N ILE A 80 -4.86 -2.09 14.76
CA ILE A 80 -4.82 -2.43 16.19
C ILE A 80 -5.05 -1.17 17.04
N SER A 81 -4.40 -0.06 16.72
CA SER A 81 -4.49 1.17 17.51
C SER A 81 -5.90 1.77 17.55
N ILE A 82 -6.68 1.60 16.49
CA ILE A 82 -8.06 2.11 16.42
C ILE A 82 -9.10 1.05 16.83
N SER A 83 -8.71 -0.20 17.03
CA SER A 83 -9.63 -1.31 17.29
C SER A 83 -10.49 -1.12 18.54
N SER A 84 -10.01 -0.40 19.56
CA SER A 84 -10.79 -0.07 20.75
C SER A 84 -11.88 0.97 20.50
N SER A 85 -11.79 1.73 19.40
CA SER A 85 -12.67 2.86 19.11
C SER A 85 -13.82 2.50 18.16
N TYR A 86 -13.81 1.29 17.59
CA TYR A 86 -14.78 0.85 16.60
C TYR A 86 -15.24 -0.58 16.90
N GLU A 87 -16.50 -0.88 16.62
CA GLU A 87 -17.07 -2.23 16.80
C GLU A 87 -16.39 -3.24 15.86
N VAL A 88 -16.07 -2.82 14.64
CA VAL A 88 -15.42 -3.67 13.64
C VAL A 88 -14.34 -2.87 12.92
N VAL A 89 -13.13 -3.43 12.88
CA VAL A 89 -12.03 -2.93 12.05
C VAL A 89 -11.71 -3.99 11.00
N LYS A 90 -11.67 -3.58 9.72
CA LYS A 90 -11.34 -4.46 8.60
C LYS A 90 -10.02 -4.04 7.98
N ILE A 91 -9.13 -5.01 7.80
CA ILE A 91 -7.92 -4.87 6.98
C ILE A 91 -8.21 -5.51 5.63
N VAL A 92 -7.96 -4.77 4.56
CA VAL A 92 -8.11 -5.25 3.18
C VAL A 92 -6.72 -5.31 2.54
N GLY A 93 -6.37 -6.46 1.99
CA GLY A 93 -5.13 -6.72 1.29
C GLY A 93 -5.00 -8.20 0.93
N GLU A 94 -4.23 -8.50 -0.11
CA GLU A 94 -4.04 -9.88 -0.60
C GLU A 94 -2.85 -10.58 0.07
N ASP A 95 -1.92 -9.82 0.65
CA ASP A 95 -0.68 -10.34 1.20
C ASP A 95 -0.89 -11.13 2.49
N ILE A 96 -0.37 -12.37 2.52
CA ILE A 96 -0.41 -13.24 3.70
C ILE A 96 0.35 -12.63 4.89
N ASP A 97 1.34 -11.79 4.61
CA ASP A 97 2.14 -11.09 5.63
C ASP A 97 1.27 -10.19 6.51
N LEU A 98 0.18 -9.62 5.96
CA LEU A 98 -0.78 -8.83 6.75
C LEU A 98 -1.46 -9.68 7.83
N MET A 99 -1.87 -10.90 7.49
CA MET A 99 -2.49 -11.83 8.43
C MET A 99 -1.48 -12.30 9.48
N VAL A 100 -0.27 -12.67 9.06
CA VAL A 100 0.79 -13.12 9.98
C VAL A 100 1.18 -11.99 10.94
N LEU A 101 1.34 -10.77 10.43
CA LEU A 101 1.66 -9.60 11.25
C LEU A 101 0.52 -9.26 12.21
N LEU A 102 -0.74 -9.35 11.79
CA LEU A 102 -1.88 -9.13 12.68
C LEU A 102 -1.87 -10.15 13.82
N CYS A 103 -1.79 -11.45 13.52
CA CYS A 103 -1.73 -12.49 14.55
C CYS A 103 -0.53 -12.33 15.49
N GLY A 104 0.63 -11.90 14.98
CA GLY A 104 1.83 -11.69 15.79
C GLY A 104 1.82 -10.42 16.64
N LEU A 105 1.10 -9.37 16.22
CA LEU A 105 1.09 -8.06 16.88
C LEU A 105 -0.14 -7.81 17.75
N SER A 106 -1.25 -8.50 17.49
CA SER A 106 -2.44 -8.49 18.35
C SER A 106 -2.13 -9.25 19.64
N ARG A 107 -1.84 -8.53 20.72
CA ARG A 107 -1.64 -9.10 22.05
C ARG A 107 -3.00 -9.25 22.74
N ASP A 108 -3.31 -10.48 23.14
CA ASP A 108 -4.42 -10.89 24.02
C ASP A 108 -5.84 -10.50 23.56
N GLY A 109 -6.47 -11.39 22.76
CA GLY A 109 -7.90 -11.72 22.90
C GLY A 109 -8.94 -10.75 22.34
N GLY A 110 -8.58 -9.71 21.59
CA GLY A 110 -9.56 -8.88 20.87
C GLY A 110 -10.10 -9.60 19.63
N ASP A 111 -11.43 -9.67 19.49
CA ASP A 111 -12.12 -10.24 18.33
C ASP A 111 -11.86 -9.40 17.06
N HIS A 112 -10.70 -9.61 16.43
CA HIS A 112 -10.37 -9.00 15.14
C HIS A 112 -10.87 -9.92 14.02
N ILE A 113 -12.10 -9.67 13.55
CA ILE A 113 -12.71 -10.46 12.47
C ILE A 113 -12.00 -10.18 11.15
N LEU A 114 -11.26 -11.18 10.67
CA LEU A 114 -10.75 -11.27 9.31
C LEU A 114 -11.89 -11.61 8.35
N SER A 115 -12.11 -10.80 7.32
CA SER A 115 -12.95 -11.18 6.19
C SER A 115 -12.07 -11.29 4.95
N THR A 116 -11.63 -12.50 4.63
CA THR A 116 -11.08 -12.80 3.30
C THR A 116 -12.23 -12.97 2.30
N ASN A 117 -11.93 -12.63 1.05
CA ASN A 117 -12.87 -12.57 -0.06
C ASN A 117 -13.78 -13.81 -0.13
N ARG A 118 -15.08 -13.61 0.09
CA ARG A 118 -16.14 -14.48 -0.44
C ARG A 118 -16.87 -13.70 -1.52
N PRO A 119 -17.09 -14.26 -2.72
CA PRO A 119 -17.89 -13.61 -3.73
C PRO A 119 -19.33 -13.72 -3.26
N ASN A 120 -19.88 -12.64 -2.68
CA ASN A 120 -21.29 -12.26 -2.69
C ASN A 120 -21.53 -11.12 -1.68
N ASN A 121 -21.43 -9.88 -2.17
CA ASN A 121 -22.36 -8.76 -1.92
C ASN A 121 -21.65 -7.41 -2.12
N ASN A 122 -22.02 -6.71 -3.19
CA ASN A 122 -22.22 -5.26 -3.33
C ASN A 122 -21.35 -4.31 -2.48
N ILE A 123 -20.04 -4.47 -2.44
CA ILE A 123 -19.14 -3.41 -1.94
C ILE A 123 -17.95 -3.32 -2.91
N LEU A 124 -17.77 -2.14 -3.51
CA LEU A 124 -16.60 -1.81 -4.31
C LEU A 124 -15.37 -1.82 -3.38
N TYR A 125 -14.33 -2.55 -3.78
CA TYR A 125 -13.01 -2.52 -3.16
C TYR A 125 -12.08 -1.72 -4.07
N LEU A 126 -11.47 -0.66 -3.55
CA LEU A 126 -10.29 0.00 -4.13
C LEU A 126 -9.03 -0.74 -3.69
#